data_AF-A0A674ADS6-F1
#
_entry.id   AF-A0A674ADS6-F1
#
_cell.length_a   1.000
_cell.length_b   1.000
_cell.length_c   1.000
_cell.angle_alpha   90.00
_cell.angle_beta   90.00
_cell.angle_gamma   90.00
#
_symmetry.space_group_name_H-M   'P 1'
#
loop_
_entity.id
_entity.type
_entity.pdbx_description
1 polymer ?
#
loop_
_entity_poly.entity_id
_entity_poly.type
_entity_poly.pdbx_seq_one_letter_code
_entity_poly.pdbx_strand_id
1 'polypeptide(L)'
;MLAELVEKLRKTGLQAAPPPALYYAGPRDVACDFCTGTRKQKALMSCLVCLASYCETHLQPHYESPALKKHKLVKATAQLQEKICSHHDKLLEVYCRTDQQCICYQCVMDEHKGHDTVSAAAERTEKQRQLGMSQQKVQQRFQEREKELKELQQAVKSLKVRCGEWCGGIIDPGR
;
A
#
# COMPACT_ATOMS: atom_id res chain seq x y z
N MET A 1 -26.45 54.74 5.48
CA MET A 1 -26.49 53.45 6.22
C MET A 1 -25.79 52.30 5.49
N LEU A 2 -25.95 52.09 4.18
CA LEU A 2 -25.22 51.03 3.45
C LEU A 2 -23.72 51.33 3.26
N ALA A 3 -23.35 52.60 3.05
CA ALA A 3 -21.96 53.00 2.83
C ALA A 3 -21.05 52.75 4.06
N GLU A 4 -21.56 52.94 5.28
CA GLU A 4 -20.82 52.66 6.51
C GLU A 4 -20.61 51.16 6.75
N LEU A 5 -21.53 50.31 6.30
CA LEU A 5 -21.40 48.85 6.40
C LEU A 5 -20.34 48.32 5.42
N VAL A 6 -20.27 48.88 4.21
CA VAL A 6 -19.25 48.55 3.19
C VAL A 6 -17.84 48.97 3.65
N GLU A 7 -17.71 50.15 4.25
CA GLU A 7 -16.44 50.62 4.82
C GLU A 7 -16.00 49.82 6.05
N LYS A 8 -16.93 49.37 6.90
CA LYS A 8 -16.64 48.41 7.99
C LYS A 8 -16.17 47.05 7.46
N LEU A 9 -16.75 46.54 6.37
CA LEU A 9 -16.32 45.30 5.71
C LEU A 9 -14.91 45.43 5.10
N ARG A 10 -14.55 46.59 4.55
CA ARG A 10 -13.19 46.86 4.04
C ARG A 10 -12.15 47.03 5.14
N LYS A 11 -12.51 47.64 6.28
CA LYS A 11 -11.62 47.82 7.45
C LYS A 11 -11.43 46.53 8.25
N THR A 12 -12.37 45.59 8.15
CA THR A 12 -12.20 44.23 8.69
C THR A 12 -11.39 43.44 7.68
N GLY A 13 -10.09 43.75 7.61
CA GLY A 13 -9.16 43.11 6.68
C GLY A 13 -9.37 41.61 6.69
N LEU A 14 -9.91 41.09 5.58
CA LEU A 14 -9.87 39.68 5.22
C LEU A 14 -8.40 39.35 5.03
N GLN A 15 -7.68 39.16 6.13
CA GLN A 15 -6.55 38.27 6.16
C GLN A 15 -7.12 36.93 5.75
N ALA A 16 -7.03 36.66 4.44
CA ALA A 16 -7.30 35.37 3.89
C ALA A 16 -6.38 34.42 4.62
N ALA A 17 -6.94 33.66 5.56
CA ALA A 17 -6.28 32.48 6.08
C ALA A 17 -5.77 31.69 4.86
N PRO A 18 -4.53 31.15 4.90
CA PRO A 18 -4.03 30.35 3.81
C PRO A 18 -5.11 29.31 3.45
N PRO A 19 -5.45 29.13 2.16
CA PRO A 19 -6.50 28.20 1.76
C PRO A 19 -6.25 26.86 2.47
N PRO A 20 -7.26 26.23 3.09
CA PRO A 20 -7.04 24.99 3.82
C PRO A 20 -6.34 24.00 2.88
N ALA A 21 -5.09 23.66 3.21
CA ALA A 21 -4.17 22.94 2.35
C ALA A 21 -4.53 21.44 2.19
N LEU A 22 -5.81 21.06 2.23
CA LEU A 22 -6.20 19.69 2.58
C LEU A 22 -7.21 18.98 1.64
N TYR A 23 -7.43 19.45 0.42
CA TYR A 23 -8.52 18.88 -0.40
C TYR A 23 -8.13 18.46 -1.84
N TYR A 24 -7.01 18.92 -2.37
CA TYR A 24 -6.56 18.58 -3.72
C TYR A 24 -5.72 17.30 -3.74
N ALA A 25 -5.80 16.54 -4.84
CA ALA A 25 -4.98 15.35 -5.03
C ALA A 25 -3.51 15.75 -5.23
N GLY A 26 -2.61 15.22 -4.38
CA GLY A 26 -1.17 15.31 -4.59
C GLY A 26 -0.66 14.28 -5.62
N PRO A 27 0.64 14.28 -5.93
CA PRO A 27 1.23 13.38 -6.95
C PRO A 27 1.05 11.88 -6.70
N ARG A 28 0.78 11.48 -5.45
CA ARG A 28 0.59 10.09 -5.02
C ARG A 28 -0.87 9.74 -4.74
N ASP A 29 -1.76 10.73 -4.83
CA ASP A 29 -3.17 10.53 -4.55
C ASP A 29 -3.92 10.14 -5.82
N VAL A 30 -4.97 9.34 -5.63
CA VAL A 30 -5.94 9.07 -6.70
C VAL A 30 -6.84 10.30 -6.80
N ALA A 31 -6.92 10.90 -7.98
CA ALA A 31 -7.81 12.02 -8.23
C ALA A 31 -9.27 11.53 -8.38
N CYS A 32 -10.23 12.37 -8.00
CA CYS A 32 -11.62 12.11 -8.29
C CYS A 32 -11.91 12.27 -9.79
N ASP A 33 -12.60 11.30 -10.38
CA ASP A 33 -12.89 11.28 -11.81
C ASP A 33 -13.96 12.31 -12.22
N PHE A 34 -14.85 12.65 -11.29
CA PHE A 34 -16.00 13.54 -11.52
C PHE A 34 -15.71 15.01 -11.21
N CYS A 35 -14.59 15.33 -10.54
CA CYS A 35 -14.18 16.71 -10.36
C CYS A 35 -13.88 17.38 -11.70
N THR A 36 -14.56 18.49 -11.97
CA THR A 36 -14.31 19.34 -13.12
C THR A 36 -13.19 20.35 -12.81
N GLY A 37 -12.47 20.77 -13.85
CA GLY A 37 -11.33 21.70 -13.72
C GLY A 37 -9.95 21.04 -13.56
N THR A 38 -8.91 21.86 -13.53
CA THR A 38 -7.50 21.41 -13.50
C THR A 38 -7.05 20.90 -12.13
N ARG A 39 -7.73 21.31 -11.05
CA ARG A 39 -7.39 20.93 -9.68
C ARG A 39 -8.42 19.96 -9.11
N LYS A 40 -8.23 18.68 -9.40
CA LYS A 40 -9.11 17.61 -8.92
C LYS A 40 -8.89 17.33 -7.43
N GLN A 41 -9.97 16.98 -6.75
CA GLN A 41 -9.94 16.59 -5.34
C GLN A 41 -9.37 15.19 -5.18
N LYS A 42 -8.79 14.90 -4.01
CA LYS A 42 -8.39 13.54 -3.65
C LYS A 42 -9.63 12.63 -3.55
N ALA A 43 -9.57 11.48 -4.21
CA ALA A 43 -10.57 10.44 -4.07
C ALA A 43 -10.39 9.71 -2.73
N LEU A 44 -11.51 9.45 -2.06
CA LEU A 44 -11.56 8.66 -0.83
C LEU A 44 -11.84 7.19 -1.15
N MET A 45 -12.79 6.96 -2.06
CA MET A 45 -13.26 5.63 -2.42
C MET A 45 -13.33 5.46 -3.94
N SER A 46 -13.13 4.23 -4.40
CA SER A 46 -13.42 3.79 -5.77
C SER A 46 -14.63 2.86 -5.76
N CYS A 47 -15.49 2.99 -6.75
CA CYS A 47 -16.63 2.11 -6.96
C CYS A 47 -16.25 0.99 -7.94
N LEU A 48 -16.38 -0.26 -7.51
CA LEU A 48 -16.07 -1.42 -8.35
C LEU A 48 -17.11 -1.68 -9.45
N VAL A 49 -18.27 -1.02 -9.39
CA VAL A 49 -19.33 -1.12 -10.41
C VAL A 49 -19.21 -0.01 -11.44
N CYS A 50 -18.97 1.23 -10.99
CA CYS A 50 -18.83 2.39 -11.87
C CYS A 50 -17.43 2.51 -12.48
N LEU A 51 -16.46 1.75 -11.96
CA LEU A 51 -15.05 1.80 -12.36
C LEU A 51 -14.45 3.21 -12.31
N ALA A 52 -14.83 3.95 -11.26
CA ALA A 52 -14.41 5.32 -11.04
C ALA A 52 -14.13 5.61 -9.57
N SER A 53 -13.41 6.71 -9.31
CA SER A 53 -12.94 7.18 -8.01
C SER A 53 -13.57 8.51 -7.64
N TYR A 54 -13.98 8.63 -6.38
CA TYR A 54 -14.85 9.70 -5.89
C TYR A 54 -14.21 10.39 -4.68
N CYS A 55 -14.15 11.73 -4.71
CA CYS A 55 -13.97 12.52 -3.51
C CYS A 55 -15.26 12.49 -2.67
N GLU A 56 -15.22 13.03 -1.46
CA GLU A 56 -16.34 13.01 -0.52
C GLU A 56 -17.66 13.49 -1.13
N THR A 57 -17.66 14.65 -1.79
CA THR A 57 -18.85 15.22 -2.42
C THR A 57 -19.44 14.33 -3.52
N HIS A 58 -18.59 13.76 -4.39
CA HIS A 58 -19.07 12.88 -5.45
C HIS A 58 -19.38 11.46 -4.98
N LEU A 59 -18.93 11.10 -3.77
CA LEU A 59 -19.22 9.81 -3.16
C LEU A 59 -20.60 9.79 -2.48
N GLN A 60 -21.09 10.94 -2.01
CA GLN A 60 -22.37 11.07 -1.29
C GLN A 60 -23.57 10.37 -1.98
N PRO A 61 -23.75 10.45 -3.32
CA PRO A 61 -24.83 9.73 -4.01
C PRO A 61 -24.79 8.21 -3.82
N HIS A 62 -23.61 7.60 -3.61
CA HIS A 62 -23.50 6.18 -3.32
C HIS A 62 -24.09 5.78 -1.97
N TYR A 63 -24.16 6.71 -1.01
CA TYR A 63 -24.74 6.45 0.30
C TYR A 63 -26.20 6.83 0.40
N GLU A 64 -26.68 7.73 -0.45
CA GLU A 64 -28.03 8.29 -0.34
C GLU A 64 -28.98 7.67 -1.37
N SER A 65 -28.52 7.51 -2.62
CA SER A 65 -29.35 7.00 -3.71
C SER A 65 -29.60 5.50 -3.58
N PRO A 66 -30.88 5.04 -3.53
CA PRO A 66 -31.21 3.61 -3.51
C PRO A 66 -30.58 2.82 -4.67
N ALA A 67 -30.42 3.44 -5.85
CA ALA A 67 -29.81 2.80 -7.00
C ALA A 67 -28.32 2.49 -6.81
N LEU A 68 -27.61 3.35 -6.08
CA LEU A 68 -26.15 3.30 -5.92
C LEU A 68 -25.70 2.70 -4.59
N LYS A 69 -26.58 2.63 -3.57
CA LYS A 69 -26.32 2.03 -2.25
C LYS A 69 -25.77 0.61 -2.29
N LYS A 70 -26.15 -0.15 -3.32
CA LYS A 70 -25.67 -1.54 -3.53
C LYS A 70 -24.30 -1.63 -4.19
N HIS A 71 -23.74 -0.52 -4.67
CA HIS A 71 -22.43 -0.54 -5.31
C HIS A 71 -21.33 -0.78 -4.28
N LYS A 72 -20.43 -1.70 -4.60
CA LYS A 72 -19.30 -2.05 -3.73
C LYS A 72 -18.23 -0.96 -3.83
N LEU A 73 -18.06 -0.21 -2.74
CA LEU A 73 -17.02 0.80 -2.58
C LEU A 73 -15.79 0.20 -1.90
N VAL A 74 -14.61 0.57 -2.37
CA VAL A 74 -13.31 0.22 -1.77
C VAL A 74 -12.47 1.48 -1.62
N LYS A 75 -11.43 1.44 -0.77
CA LYS A 75 -10.47 2.55 -0.66
C LYS A 75 -9.95 2.92 -2.05
N ALA A 76 -9.87 4.22 -2.33
CA ALA A 76 -9.42 4.71 -3.62
C ALA A 76 -8.09 4.09 -4.03
N THR A 77 -8.01 3.63 -5.28
CA THR A 77 -6.84 2.96 -5.83
C THR A 77 -6.59 3.40 -7.27
N ALA A 78 -5.33 3.60 -7.63
CA ALA A 78 -4.93 3.90 -9.01
C ALA A 78 -5.08 2.68 -9.92
N GLN A 79 -5.11 1.48 -9.34
CA GLN A 79 -5.13 0.20 -10.03
C GLN A 79 -6.54 -0.40 -10.07
N LEU A 80 -7.55 0.45 -10.29
CA LEU A 80 -8.93 0.00 -10.31
C LEU A 80 -9.20 -0.94 -11.50
N GLN A 81 -8.65 -0.61 -12.66
CA GLN A 81 -8.81 -1.40 -13.88
C GLN A 81 -8.11 -2.76 -13.83
N GLU A 82 -7.00 -2.87 -13.10
CA GLU A 82 -6.30 -4.15 -12.88
C GLU A 82 -7.15 -5.17 -12.09
N LYS A 83 -8.27 -4.74 -11.49
CA LYS A 83 -9.22 -5.62 -10.78
C LYS A 83 -10.34 -6.14 -11.67
N ILE A 84 -10.36 -5.74 -12.94
CA ILE A 84 -11.40 -6.07 -13.91
C ILE A 84 -10.81 -7.02 -14.95
N CYS A 85 -11.55 -8.06 -15.27
CA CYS A 85 -11.23 -8.98 -16.35
C CYS A 85 -11.33 -8.25 -17.69
N SER A 86 -10.24 -8.25 -18.44
CA SER A 86 -10.14 -7.65 -19.78
C SER A 86 -11.05 -8.29 -20.83
N HIS A 87 -11.51 -9.53 -20.59
CA HIS A 87 -12.35 -10.26 -21.55
C HIS A 87 -13.85 -10.14 -21.26
N HIS A 88 -14.24 -9.97 -19.99
CA HIS A 88 -15.64 -10.08 -19.57
C HIS A 88 -16.17 -8.85 -18.83
N ASP A 89 -15.33 -7.84 -18.57
CA ASP A 89 -15.69 -6.64 -17.80
C ASP A 89 -16.30 -6.96 -16.42
N LYS A 90 -15.82 -8.04 -15.80
CA LYS A 90 -16.23 -8.50 -14.46
C LYS A 90 -15.06 -8.44 -13.48
N LEU A 91 -15.37 -8.32 -12.19
CA LEU A 91 -14.34 -8.34 -11.15
C LEU A 91 -13.58 -9.67 -11.12
N LEU A 92 -12.27 -9.56 -10.91
CA LEU A 92 -11.37 -10.69 -10.69
C LEU A 92 -11.50 -11.20 -9.25
N GLU A 93 -12.56 -11.98 -8.98
CA GLU A 93 -12.89 -12.49 -7.64
C GLU A 93 -12.47 -13.95 -7.41
N VAL A 94 -11.96 -14.63 -8.44
CA VAL A 94 -11.50 -16.02 -8.38
C VAL A 94 -10.00 -16.07 -8.66
N TYR A 95 -9.30 -17.01 -8.02
CA TYR A 95 -7.92 -17.33 -8.33
C TYR A 95 -7.84 -18.74 -8.91
N CYS A 96 -7.26 -18.86 -10.09
CA CYS A 96 -6.92 -20.15 -10.67
C CYS A 96 -5.53 -20.56 -10.19
N ARG A 97 -5.45 -21.68 -9.47
CA ARG A 97 -4.18 -22.22 -8.96
C ARG A 97 -3.38 -22.92 -10.05
N THR A 98 -4.08 -23.56 -11.00
CA THR A 98 -3.45 -24.20 -12.16
C THR A 98 -2.62 -23.19 -12.98
N ASP A 99 -3.22 -22.03 -13.30
CA ASP A 99 -2.57 -21.00 -14.12
C ASP A 99 -1.96 -19.86 -13.29
N GLN A 100 -2.13 -19.92 -11.97
CA GLN A 100 -1.61 -18.96 -11.00
C GLN A 100 -2.05 -17.49 -11.22
N GLN A 101 -3.26 -17.26 -11.74
CA GLN A 101 -3.78 -15.93 -12.04
C GLN A 101 -5.16 -15.65 -11.43
N CYS A 102 -5.45 -14.37 -11.20
CA CYS A 102 -6.79 -13.91 -10.82
C CYS A 102 -7.67 -13.84 -12.07
N ILE A 103 -8.88 -14.41 -11.99
CA ILE A 103 -9.86 -14.50 -13.08
C ILE A 103 -11.25 -14.09 -12.58
N CYS A 104 -12.19 -13.84 -13.51
CA CYS A 104 -13.59 -13.62 -13.14
C CYS A 104 -14.38 -14.93 -13.20
N TYR A 105 -15.64 -14.92 -12.71
CA TYR A 105 -16.49 -16.11 -12.73
C TYR A 105 -16.83 -16.62 -14.14
N GLN A 106 -16.86 -15.74 -15.15
CA GLN A 106 -17.10 -16.17 -16.53
C GLN A 106 -15.91 -16.96 -17.08
N CYS A 107 -14.67 -16.52 -16.80
CA CYS A 107 -13.45 -17.26 -17.13
C CYS A 107 -13.46 -18.71 -16.60
N VAL A 108 -14.02 -18.94 -15.40
CA VAL A 108 -14.12 -20.29 -14.80
C VAL A 108 -14.97 -21.23 -15.64
N MET A 109 -16.02 -20.71 -16.26
CA MET A 109 -16.94 -21.49 -17.09
C MET A 109 -16.43 -21.69 -18.52
N ASP A 110 -15.56 -20.79 -18.97
CA ASP A 110 -14.99 -20.75 -20.32
C ASP A 110 -13.59 -21.41 -20.34
N GLU A 111 -12.53 -20.60 -20.40
CA GLU A 111 -11.14 -21.03 -20.61
C GLU A 111 -10.56 -21.84 -19.44
N HIS A 112 -11.02 -21.60 -18.21
CA HIS A 112 -10.50 -22.25 -17.00
C HIS A 112 -11.39 -23.39 -16.50
N LYS A 113 -12.23 -23.95 -17.38
CA LYS A 113 -13.15 -25.03 -17.02
C LYS A 113 -12.39 -26.28 -16.56
N GLY A 114 -12.64 -26.68 -15.32
CA GLY A 114 -12.01 -27.85 -14.71
C GLY A 114 -10.65 -27.58 -14.05
N HIS A 115 -10.17 -26.34 -14.04
CA HIS A 115 -8.96 -25.97 -13.30
C HIS A 115 -9.22 -25.91 -11.78
N ASP A 116 -8.16 -26.04 -10.99
CA ASP A 116 -8.25 -25.80 -9.54
C ASP A 116 -8.45 -24.31 -9.31
N THR A 117 -9.63 -23.96 -8.78
CA THR A 117 -10.02 -22.57 -8.55
C THR A 117 -10.52 -22.38 -7.13
N VAL A 118 -10.17 -21.24 -6.54
CA VAL A 118 -10.60 -20.80 -5.22
C VAL A 118 -10.99 -19.33 -5.27
N SER A 119 -11.63 -18.80 -4.23
CA SER A 119 -11.85 -17.35 -4.16
C SER A 119 -10.51 -16.61 -4.05
N ALA A 120 -10.38 -15.48 -4.74
CA ALA A 120 -9.18 -14.65 -4.69
C ALA A 120 -8.88 -14.15 -3.26
N ALA A 121 -9.91 -13.96 -2.44
CA ALA A 121 -9.76 -13.60 -1.03
C ALA A 121 -9.14 -14.74 -0.20
N ALA A 122 -9.59 -15.99 -0.38
CA ALA A 122 -9.04 -17.14 0.33
C ALA A 122 -7.58 -17.38 -0.06
N GLU A 123 -7.26 -17.34 -1.36
CA GLU A 123 -5.89 -17.50 -1.82
C GLU A 123 -4.97 -16.39 -1.29
N ARG A 124 -5.44 -15.13 -1.27
CA ARG A 124 -4.66 -14.02 -0.71
C ARG A 124 -4.33 -14.26 0.76
N THR A 125 -5.28 -14.72 1.56
CA THR A 125 -5.05 -15.03 2.98
C THR A 125 -3.99 -16.12 3.15
N GLU A 126 -4.07 -17.18 2.36
CA GLU A 126 -3.11 -18.28 2.41
C GLU A 126 -1.70 -17.83 1.97
N LYS A 127 -1.59 -17.11 0.85
CA LYS A 127 -0.30 -16.56 0.40
C LYS A 127 0.29 -15.56 1.41
N GLN A 128 -0.53 -14.72 2.02
CA GLN A 128 -0.08 -13.78 3.04
C GLN A 128 0.48 -14.51 4.27
N ARG A 129 -0.17 -15.61 4.68
CA ARG A 129 0.30 -16.46 5.78
C ARG A 129 1.66 -17.09 5.45
N GLN A 130 1.79 -17.67 4.25
CA GLN A 130 3.05 -18.28 3.79
C GLN A 130 4.19 -17.26 3.71
N LEU A 131 3.91 -16.06 3.22
CA LEU A 131 4.87 -14.95 3.20
C LEU A 131 5.31 -14.55 4.60
N GLY A 132 4.37 -14.45 5.56
CA GLY A 132 4.68 -14.15 6.96
C GLY A 132 5.62 -15.18 7.60
N MET A 133 5.36 -16.48 7.37
CA MET A 133 6.24 -17.55 7.84
C MET A 133 7.64 -17.49 7.20
N SER A 134 7.69 -17.21 5.89
CA SER A 134 8.95 -17.06 5.17
C SER A 134 9.76 -15.87 5.70
N GLN A 135 9.10 -14.75 5.98
CA GLN A 135 9.71 -13.55 6.56
C GLN A 135 10.30 -13.85 7.94
N GLN A 136 9.56 -14.54 8.81
CA GLN A 136 10.05 -14.94 10.13
C GLN A 136 11.30 -15.82 10.02
N LYS A 137 11.31 -16.79 9.09
CA LYS A 137 12.47 -17.65 8.85
C LYS A 137 13.69 -16.87 8.37
N VAL A 138 13.50 -15.88 7.49
CA VAL A 138 14.58 -14.99 7.04
C VAL A 138 15.12 -14.17 8.21
N GLN A 139 14.24 -13.61 9.05
CA GLN A 139 14.64 -12.82 10.22
C GLN A 139 15.43 -13.65 11.24
N GLN A 140 14.99 -14.90 11.51
CA GLN A 140 15.71 -15.81 12.40
C GLN A 140 17.12 -16.12 11.87
N ARG A 141 17.25 -16.42 10.58
CA ARG A 141 18.56 -16.65 9.94
C ARG A 141 19.45 -15.42 10.02
N PHE A 142 18.89 -14.23 9.84
CA PHE A 142 19.64 -12.99 9.96
C PHE A 142 20.20 -12.82 11.39
N GLN A 143 19.38 -13.01 12.42
CA GLN A 143 19.81 -12.94 13.81
C GLN A 143 20.90 -13.97 14.16
N GLU A 144 20.78 -15.19 13.63
CA GLU A 144 21.79 -16.24 13.80
C GLU A 144 23.13 -15.82 13.18
N ARG A 145 23.11 -15.30 11.93
CA ARG A 145 24.31 -14.79 11.27
C ARG A 145 24.92 -13.58 11.99
N GLU A 146 24.11 -12.68 12.55
CA GLU A 146 24.62 -11.58 13.37
C GLU A 146 25.33 -12.07 14.63
N LYS A 147 24.83 -13.14 15.25
CA LYS A 147 25.46 -13.76 16.42
C LYS A 147 26.78 -14.42 16.04
N GLU A 148 26.80 -15.24 14.99
CA GLU A 148 28.02 -15.87 14.47
C GLU A 148 29.09 -14.83 14.13
N LEU A 149 28.70 -13.71 13.51
CA LEU A 149 29.62 -12.63 13.16
C LEU A 149 30.27 -12.01 14.41
N LYS A 150 29.50 -11.80 15.49
CA LYS A 150 30.03 -11.29 16.77
C LYS A 150 31.01 -12.26 17.42
N GLU A 151 30.69 -13.56 17.39
CA GLU A 151 31.56 -14.61 17.92
C GLU A 151 32.89 -14.67 17.14
N LEU A 152 32.83 -14.63 15.81
CA LEU A 152 34.02 -14.55 14.95
C LEU A 152 34.86 -13.31 15.24
N GLN A 153 34.22 -12.14 15.40
CA GLN A 153 34.93 -10.90 15.77
C GLN A 153 35.64 -11.02 17.13
N GLN A 154 35.03 -11.66 18.12
CA GLN A 154 35.66 -11.91 19.41
C GLN A 154 36.83 -12.88 19.30
N ALA A 155 36.67 -13.97 18.53
CA ALA A 155 37.73 -14.95 18.30
C ALA A 155 38.96 -14.31 17.63
N VAL A 156 38.75 -13.48 16.60
CA VAL A 156 39.83 -12.74 15.92
C VAL A 156 40.53 -11.78 16.88
N LYS A 157 39.79 -11.06 17.73
CA LYS A 157 40.39 -10.18 18.75
C LYS A 157 41.23 -10.97 19.76
N SER A 158 40.73 -12.09 20.27
CA SER A 158 41.47 -12.96 21.19
C SER A 158 42.76 -13.51 20.57
N LEU A 159 42.69 -13.97 19.32
CA LEU A 159 43.87 -14.43 18.58
C LEU A 159 44.90 -13.31 18.41
N LYS A 160 44.45 -12.09 18.08
CA LYS A 160 45.33 -10.93 17.93
C LYS A 160 46.07 -10.58 19.23
N VAL A 161 45.36 -10.61 20.37
CA VAL A 161 45.97 -10.39 21.69
C VAL A 161 47.02 -11.46 21.99
N ARG A 162 46.64 -12.74 21.83
CA ARG A 162 47.50 -13.88 22.14
C ARG A 162 48.77 -13.91 21.28
N CYS A 163 48.66 -13.64 19.97
CA CYS A 163 49.83 -13.55 19.10
C CYS A 163 50.73 -12.35 19.47
N GLY A 164 50.15 -11.23 19.90
CA GLY A 164 50.92 -10.09 20.42
C GLY A 164 51.72 -10.44 21.68
N GLU A 165 51.10 -11.15 22.63
CA GLU A 165 51.75 -11.64 23.85
C GLU A 165 52.86 -12.66 23.55
N TRP A 166 52.63 -13.57 22.60
CA TRP A 166 53.61 -14.57 22.18
C TRP A 166 54.84 -13.93 21.51
N CYS A 167 54.63 -12.95 20.61
CA CYS A 167 55.72 -12.19 20.01
C CYS A 167 56.50 -11.36 21.06
N GLY A 168 55.82 -10.82 22.07
CA GLY A 168 56.47 -10.11 23.19
C GLY A 168 57.34 -11.01 24.06
N GLY A 169 56.91 -12.26 24.29
CA GLY A 169 57.66 -13.24 25.08
C GLY A 169 58.88 -13.84 24.38
N ILE A 170 58.98 -13.76 23.05
CA ILE A 170 60.15 -14.25 22.29
C ILE A 170 61.29 -13.21 22.29
N ILE A 171 61.01 -11.93 22.58
CA ILE A 171 62.01 -10.84 22.53
C ILE A 171 62.84 -10.75 23.83
N ASP A 172 62.47 -11.46 24.90
CA ASP A 172 63.25 -11.46 26.16
C ASP A 172 63.64 -12.87 26.64
N PRO A 173 64.69 -13.49 26.05
CA PRO A 173 65.20 -14.79 26.49
C PRO A 173 66.24 -14.68 27.63
N GLY A 174 66.32 -13.55 28.33
CA GLY A 174 67.44 -13.22 29.23
C GLY A 174 67.06 -12.97 30.69
N ARG A 175 66.68 -14.01 31.42
CA ARG A 175 66.86 -14.09 32.88
C ARG A 175 67.47 -15.43 33.27
#